data_AF-A0A7C4N711-F1
#
_entry.id   AF-A0A7C4N711-F1
#
_cell.length_a   1.000
_cell.length_b   1.000
_cell.length_c   1.000
_cell.angle_alpha   90.00
_cell.angle_beta   90.00
_cell.angle_gamma   90.00
#
_symmetry.space_group_name_H-M   'P 1'
#
loop_
_entity.id
_entity.type
_entity.pdbx_description
1 polymer ?
#
loop_
_entity_poly.entity_id
_entity_poly.type
_entity_poly.pdbx_seq_one_letter_code
_entity_poly.pdbx_strand_id
1 'polypeptide(L)' 'MTVDIFQRFLQCIQAFNDENVEYVLIGGYAILMYGMPRITQDIDFFINPEMKNIEKLKRA' A
#
# COMPACT_ATOMS: atom_id res chain seq x y z
N MET A 1 17.10 -8.30 12.57
CA MET A 1 16.87 -7.40 11.43
C MET A 1 15.51 -6.77 11.63
N THR A 2 15.46 -5.51 12.03
CA THR A 2 14.20 -4.75 12.09
C THR A 2 13.70 -4.58 10.66
N VAL A 3 12.48 -5.03 10.39
CA VAL A 3 11.80 -4.76 9.13
C VAL A 3 11.40 -3.29 9.15
N ASP A 4 12.00 -2.48 8.28
CA ASP A 4 11.61 -1.09 8.10
C ASP A 4 10.28 -1.04 7.32
N ILE A 5 9.18 -0.89 8.05
CA ILE A 5 7.84 -0.84 7.48
C ILE A 5 7.63 0.37 6.57
N PHE A 6 8.33 1.48 6.84
CA PHE A 6 8.23 2.67 6.01
C PHE A 6 8.91 2.45 4.65
N GLN A 7 10.08 1.79 4.63
CA GLN A 7 10.70 1.41 3.36
C GLN A 7 9.84 0.43 2.55
N ARG A 8 9.22 -0.55 3.21
CA ARG A 8 8.26 -1.45 2.54
C ARG A 8 7.06 -0.71 1.97
N PHE A 9 6.51 0.24 2.73
CA PHE A 9 5.43 1.11 2.25
C PHE A 9 5.83 1.84 0.97
N LEU A 10 6.99 2.51 0.96
CA LEU A 10 7.48 3.22 -0.23
C LEU A 10 7.68 2.29 -1.43
N GLN A 11 8.24 1.09 -1.21
CA GLN A 11 8.42 0.08 -2.26
C GLN A 11 7.08 -0.37 -2.87
N CYS A 12 6.07 -0.63 -2.05
CA CYS A 12 4.73 -1.01 -2.54
C CYS A 12 4.09 0.12 -3.35
N ILE A 13 4.13 1.37 -2.84
CA ILE A 13 3.58 2.54 -3.54
C ILE A 13 4.27 2.74 -4.89
N GLN A 14 5.59 2.63 -4.94
CA GLN A 14 6.36 2.76 -6.18
C GLN A 14 5.95 1.71 -7.20
N ALA A 15 5.93 0.43 -6.80
CA ALA A 15 5.55 -0.67 -7.68
C ALA A 15 4.11 -0.53 -8.20
N PHE A 16 3.17 -0.15 -7.34
CA PHE A 16 1.78 0.08 -7.73
C PHE A 16 1.64 1.26 -8.70
N ASN A 17 2.41 2.34 -8.50
CA ASN A 17 2.38 3.50 -9.39
C ASN A 17 2.98 3.19 -10.76
N ASP A 18 4.10 2.45 -10.81
CA ASP A 18 4.76 2.07 -12.06
C ASP A 18 3.84 1.21 -12.94
N GLU A 19 3.07 0.30 -12.34
CA GLU A 19 2.07 -0.52 -13.04
C GLU A 19 0.69 0.15 -13.21
N ASN A 20 0.52 1.38 -12.73
CA ASN A 20 -0.74 2.12 -12.74
C ASN A 20 -1.91 1.35 -12.08
N VAL A 21 -1.63 0.70 -10.96
CA VAL A 21 -2.61 -0.01 -10.13
C VAL A 21 -3.57 1.02 -9.52
N GLU A 22 -4.86 0.71 -9.54
CA GLU A 22 -5.92 1.45 -8.85
C GLU A 22 -6.08 0.88 -7.45
N TYR A 23 -5.57 1.61 -6.46
CA TYR A 23 -5.58 1.24 -5.05
C TYR A 23 -5.83 2.47 -4.17
N VAL A 24 -6.20 2.21 -2.92
CA VAL A 24 -6.23 3.21 -1.86
C VAL A 24 -5.61 2.64 -0.59
N LEU A 25 -4.77 3.43 0.07
CA LEU A 25 -4.25 3.10 1.40
C LEU A 25 -5.38 3.21 2.43
N ILE A 26 -5.57 2.16 3.22
CA ILE A 26 -6.60 2.11 4.27
C ILE A 26 -5.99 1.68 5.63
N GLY A 27 -6.85 1.47 6.63
CA GLY A 27 -6.44 0.90 7.90
C GLY A 27 -5.64 1.85 8.80
N GLY A 28 -4.89 1.27 9.74
CA GLY A 28 -4.12 2.02 10.75
C GLY A 28 -2.99 2.85 10.14
N TYR A 29 -2.37 2.36 9.08
CA TYR A 29 -1.28 3.06 8.42
C TYR A 29 -1.76 4.32 7.69
N ALA A 30 -2.97 4.31 7.10
CA ALA A 30 -3.58 5.52 6.56
C ALA A 30 -3.73 6.62 7.63
N ILE A 31 -4.25 6.27 8.81
CA ILE A 31 -4.41 7.19 9.94
C ILE A 31 -3.06 7.79 10.36
N LEU A 32 -2.01 6.96 10.42
CA LEU A 32 -0.64 7.40 10.71
C LEU A 32 -0.15 8.43 9.68
N MET A 33 -0.38 8.20 8.39
CA MET A 33 -0.01 9.13 7.31
C MET A 33 -0.76 10.47 7.38
N TYR A 34 -1.96 10.51 7.96
CA TYR A 34 -2.70 11.74 8.27
C TYR A 34 -2.23 12.44 9.57
N GLY A 35 -1.13 11.98 10.17
CA GLY A 35 -0.50 12.63 11.32
C GLY A 35 -1.12 12.24 12.67
N MET A 36 -1.97 11.22 12.71
CA MET A 36 -2.54 10.71 13.96
C MET A 36 -1.78 9.43 14.38
N PRO A 37 -0.99 9.47 15.48
CA PRO A 37 -0.23 8.31 15.93
C PRO A 37 -1.12 7.10 16.18
N ARG A 38 -0.78 5.98 15.54
CA ARG A 38 -1.48 4.71 15.70
C ARG A 38 -0.46 3.58 15.70
N ILE A 39 -0.53 2.70 16.69
CA ILE A 39 0.25 1.47 16.69
C ILE A 39 -0.42 0.52 15.68
N THR A 40 0.32 0.15 14.64
CA THR A 40 -0.03 -0.81 13.59
C THR A 40 1.26 -1.49 13.13
N GLN A 41 1.14 -2.72 12.63
CA GLN A 41 2.30 -3.53 12.22
C GLN A 41 2.20 -3.95 10.74
N ASP A 42 1.13 -3.54 10.09
CA ASP A 42 0.70 -3.92 8.75
C ASP A 42 0.35 -2.69 7.92
N ILE A 43 0.25 -2.91 6.61
CA ILE A 43 -0.14 -1.90 5.64
C ILE A 43 -1.26 -2.54 4.82
N ASP A 44 -2.43 -1.91 4.86
CA ASP A 44 -3.61 -2.41 4.16
C ASP A 44 -3.88 -1.54 2.93
N PHE A 45 -4.03 -2.19 1.78
CA PHE A 45 -4.47 -1.56 0.54
C PHE A 45 -5.80 -2.13 0.10
N PHE A 46 -6.74 -1.27 -0.26
CA PHE A 46 -7.97 -1.67 -0.93
C PHE A 46 -7.78 -1.50 -2.44
N ILE A 47 -8.08 -2.56 -3.19
CA ILE A 47 -7.80 -2.66 -4.62
C ILE A 47 -9.12 -2.64 -5.40
N ASN A 48 -9.20 -1.87 -6.49
CA ASN A 48 -10.32 -2.00 -7.43
C ASN A 48 -10.32 -3.42 -8.01
N PRO A 49 -11.40 -4.22 -7.83
CA PRO A 49 -11.42 -5.63 -8.23
C PRO A 49 -11.58 -5.85 -9.74
N GLU A 50 -11.57 -4.82 -10.57
CA GLU A 50 -11.56 -4.98 -12.03
C GLU A 50 -10.40 -5.89 -12.46
N MET A 51 -10.68 -6.91 -13.27
CA MET A 51 -9.68 -7.92 -13.67
C MET A 51 -8.43 -7.30 -14.28
N LYS A 52 -8.57 -6.24 -15.08
CA LYS A 52 -7.43 -5.51 -15.65
C LYS A 52 -6.54 -4.91 -14.57
N ASN A 53 -7.13 -4.39 -13.49
CA ASN A 53 -6.40 -3.83 -12.37
C ASN A 53 -5.68 -4.92 -11.55
N ILE A 54 -6.32 -6.08 -11.35
CA ILE A 54 -5.68 -7.23 -10.71
C ILE A 54 -4.46 -7.72 -11.51
N GLU A 55 -4.51 -7.71 -12.84
CA GLU A 55 -3.34 -8.05 -13.65
C GLU A 55 -2.22 -7.01 -13.55
N LYS A 56 -2.53 -5.73 -13.34
CA LYS A 56 -1.52 -4.71 -13.00
C LYS A 56 -0.90 -4.98 -11.63
N LEU A 57 -1.74 -5.26 -10.63
CA LEU A 57 -1.28 -5.58 -9.27
C LEU A 57 -0.35 -6.78 -9.23
N LYS A 58 -0.58 -7.82 -10.04
CA LYS A 58 0.28 -9.01 -10.10
C LYS A 58 1.68 -8.74 -10.69
N ARG A 59 1.82 -7.68 -11.50
CA ARG A 59 3.11 -7.31 -12.11
C ARG A 59 3.94 -6.40 -11.20
N ALA A 60 3.26 -5.62 -10.35
CA ALA A 60 3.85 -4.80 -9.32
C ALA A 60 4.46 -5.67 -8.21
#